data_AF-A0A1H4P4C0-F1
#
_entry.id   AF-A0A1H4P4C0-F1
#
_cell.length_a   1.000
_cell.length_b   1.000
_cell.length_c   1.000
_cell.angle_alpha   90.00
_cell.angle_beta   90.00
_cell.angle_gamma   90.00
#
_symmetry.space_group_name_H-M   'P 1'
#
loop_
_entity.id
_entity.type
_entity.pdbx_description
1 polymer ?
#
loop_
_entity_poly.entity_id
_entity_poly.type
_entity_poly.pdbx_seq_one_letter_code
_entity_poly.pdbx_strand_id
1 'polypeptide(L)'
;MKVIFACTLFLSLLFSAACERVVTPDEYFAIAQRVAAKIQREADERIRLEAAGEPEIKYSPEQLRNAEGDLEALVDNLKRASDGGHTLATYFLANLQDNPMFSERSRKETCGLYQKAMDQGLLAAAVGYYHLCDKAYERFDLHNADHLKYLQSLEQLLKKPNVHGDAYPLPAKHSLCFFDEGAPLPQQGALAAMRARAVALVLTEDQYRAEANYILALTRVNRNDRYDSQNIADLDEAEALGCNDFHGLSAMMRNAVKIAEKQ
;
A
#
# COMPACT_ATOMS: atom_id res chain seq x y z
N MET A 1 -38.83 21.61 -63.64
CA MET A 1 -37.40 21.85 -63.95
C MET A 1 -36.89 22.92 -63.02
N LYS A 2 -36.05 22.56 -62.04
CA LYS A 2 -35.39 23.49 -61.11
C LYS A 2 -33.90 23.24 -61.21
N VAL A 3 -33.18 24.25 -61.66
CA VAL A 3 -31.75 24.44 -61.46
C VAL A 3 -31.62 25.76 -60.69
N ILE A 4 -30.47 25.95 -60.04
CA ILE A 4 -30.00 27.12 -59.29
C ILE A 4 -30.21 27.00 -57.77
N PHE A 5 -29.26 26.36 -57.08
CA PHE A 5 -28.27 27.08 -56.25
C PHE A 5 -27.26 26.09 -55.65
N ALA A 6 -26.21 25.82 -56.42
CA ALA A 6 -24.93 25.40 -55.87
C ALA A 6 -24.24 26.67 -55.36
N CYS A 7 -24.22 26.91 -54.03
CA CYS A 7 -23.33 27.89 -53.39
C CYS A 7 -23.32 27.81 -51.84
N THR A 8 -23.53 26.61 -51.27
CA THR A 8 -23.14 26.33 -49.88
C THR A 8 -22.24 25.08 -49.86
N LEU A 9 -21.22 25.14 -50.72
CA LEU A 9 -19.96 24.46 -50.47
C LEU A 9 -19.36 25.07 -49.17
N PHE A 10 -18.90 24.19 -48.27
CA PHE A 10 -17.64 24.36 -47.55
C PHE A 10 -17.56 25.50 -46.52
N LEU A 11 -18.30 25.40 -45.41
CA LEU A 11 -17.94 26.16 -44.20
C LEU A 11 -18.28 25.44 -42.89
N SER A 12 -17.93 24.16 -42.76
CA SER A 12 -17.89 23.49 -41.44
C SER A 12 -16.79 22.44 -41.32
N LEU A 13 -15.79 22.48 -42.20
CA LEU A 13 -14.45 21.95 -41.95
C LEU A 13 -13.60 23.11 -41.47
N LEU A 14 -13.56 23.35 -40.15
CA LEU A 14 -12.49 24.07 -39.43
C LEU A 14 -12.82 24.11 -37.91
N PHE A 15 -13.22 22.98 -37.34
CA PHE A 15 -12.81 22.70 -35.97
C PHE A 15 -11.66 21.72 -36.08
N SER A 16 -10.45 22.28 -36.20
CA SER A 16 -9.24 21.62 -35.73
C SER A 16 -9.40 21.44 -34.22
N ALA A 17 -10.23 20.48 -33.82
CA ALA A 17 -10.09 19.88 -32.50
C ALA A 17 -8.72 19.24 -32.54
N ALA A 18 -7.72 19.94 -32.02
CA ALA A 18 -6.57 19.27 -31.45
C ALA A 18 -7.17 18.23 -30.50
N CYS A 19 -7.26 16.97 -30.94
CA CYS A 19 -7.53 15.86 -30.05
C CYS A 19 -6.32 15.87 -29.11
N GLU A 20 -6.42 16.59 -28.01
CA GLU A 20 -5.54 16.38 -26.87
C GLU A 20 -5.59 14.89 -26.59
N ARG A 21 -4.44 14.22 -26.76
CA ARG A 21 -4.31 12.80 -26.50
C ARG A 21 -4.77 12.58 -25.06
N VAL A 22 -5.89 11.89 -24.89
CA VAL A 22 -6.38 11.50 -23.57
C VAL A 22 -5.38 10.49 -23.03
N VAL A 23 -4.58 10.94 -22.06
CA VAL A 23 -3.62 10.08 -21.35
C VAL A 23 -4.41 9.09 -20.51
N THR A 24 -4.14 7.80 -20.65
CA THR A 24 -4.86 6.76 -19.92
C THR A 24 -4.37 6.64 -18.47
N PRO A 25 -5.14 6.00 -17.57
CA PRO A 25 -4.68 5.74 -16.20
C PRO A 25 -3.37 4.95 -16.16
N ASP A 26 -3.19 3.97 -17.06
CA ASP A 26 -1.97 3.17 -17.19
C ASP A 26 -0.78 4.01 -17.67
N GLU A 27 -1.02 4.97 -18.58
CA GLU A 27 0.03 5.88 -19.05
C GLU A 27 0.49 6.83 -17.93
N TYR A 28 -0.44 7.36 -17.13
CA TYR A 28 -0.10 8.13 -15.93
C TYR A 28 0.68 7.28 -14.93
N PHE A 29 0.28 6.02 -14.71
CA PHE A 29 1.01 5.12 -13.83
C PHE A 29 2.42 4.82 -14.36
N ALA A 30 2.59 4.59 -15.67
CA ALA A 30 3.89 4.40 -16.28
C ALA A 30 4.79 5.64 -16.18
N ILE A 31 4.21 6.86 -16.25
CA ILE A 31 4.95 8.10 -15.97
C ILE A 31 5.42 8.11 -14.50
N ALA A 32 4.52 7.83 -13.56
CA ALA A 32 4.85 7.75 -12.13
C ALA A 32 6.00 6.75 -11.87
N GLN A 33 5.97 5.57 -12.48
CA GLN A 33 7.05 4.59 -12.36
C GLN A 33 8.39 5.11 -12.87
N ARG A 34 8.42 5.85 -13.99
CA ARG A 34 9.66 6.47 -14.50
C ARG A 34 10.21 7.52 -13.55
N VAL A 35 9.34 8.33 -12.94
CA VAL A 35 9.72 9.34 -11.94
C VAL A 35 10.24 8.66 -10.67
N ALA A 36 9.55 7.63 -10.16
CA ALA A 36 10.01 6.84 -9.02
C ALA A 36 11.38 6.20 -9.27
N ALA A 37 11.61 5.65 -10.47
CA ALA A 37 12.91 5.09 -10.84
C ALA A 37 14.03 6.15 -10.91
N LYS A 38 13.70 7.40 -11.27
CA LYS A 38 14.64 8.53 -11.20
C LYS A 38 15.01 8.84 -9.75
N ILE A 39 14.01 9.03 -8.89
CA ILE A 39 14.20 9.29 -7.45
C ILE A 39 15.05 8.18 -6.82
N GLN A 40 14.77 6.91 -7.15
CA GLN A 40 15.55 5.79 -6.63
C GLN A 40 17.02 5.86 -7.06
N ARG A 41 17.33 6.13 -8.34
CA ARG A 41 18.72 6.24 -8.81
C ARG A 41 19.47 7.35 -8.08
N GLU A 42 18.81 8.48 -7.83
CA GLU A 42 19.41 9.60 -7.09
C GLU A 42 19.62 9.25 -5.61
N ALA A 43 18.71 8.50 -4.99
CA ALA A 43 18.89 8.00 -3.63
C ALA A 43 20.03 6.97 -3.54
N ASP A 44 20.11 6.04 -4.48
CA ASP A 44 21.14 5.00 -4.52
C ASP A 44 22.55 5.60 -4.69
N GLU A 45 22.71 6.64 -5.53
CA GLU A 45 23.99 7.36 -5.64
C GLU A 45 24.38 8.05 -4.32
N ARG A 46 23.40 8.59 -3.57
CA ARG A 46 23.69 9.22 -2.27
C ARG A 46 24.12 8.21 -1.23
N ILE A 47 23.49 7.04 -1.20
CA ILE A 47 23.90 5.94 -0.33
C ILE A 47 25.32 5.50 -0.66
N ARG A 48 25.68 5.47 -1.95
CA ARG A 48 27.04 5.16 -2.41
C ARG A 48 28.06 6.21 -1.93
N LEU A 49 27.72 7.49 -1.99
CA LEU A 49 28.57 8.59 -1.51
C LEU A 49 28.71 8.57 0.02
N GLU A 50 27.61 8.31 0.76
CA GLU A 50 27.63 8.14 2.22
C GLU A 50 28.58 6.99 2.62
N ALA A 51 28.50 5.85 1.92
CA ALA A 51 29.38 4.72 2.15
C ALA A 51 30.87 5.01 1.82
N ALA A 52 31.14 5.98 0.94
CA ALA A 52 32.49 6.43 0.62
C ALA A 52 33.07 7.42 1.65
N GLY A 53 32.30 7.81 2.68
CA GLY A 53 32.74 8.75 3.72
C GLY A 53 32.77 10.21 3.26
N GLU A 54 32.10 10.52 2.15
CA GLU A 54 31.93 11.90 1.69
C GLU A 54 31.15 12.70 2.74
N PRO A 55 31.52 13.97 3.01
CA PRO A 55 30.84 14.79 4.01
C PRO A 55 29.35 14.91 3.68
N GLU A 56 28.53 15.07 4.73
CA GLU A 56 27.07 15.22 4.66
C GLU A 56 26.67 16.08 3.46
N ILE A 57 26.01 15.46 2.48
CA ILE A 57 25.72 16.07 1.18
C ILE A 57 24.81 17.27 1.39
N LYS A 58 25.38 18.48 1.36
CA LYS A 58 24.60 19.71 1.39
C LYS A 58 23.90 19.89 0.06
N TYR A 59 22.58 19.85 0.08
CA TYR A 59 21.79 20.12 -1.12
C TYR A 59 21.95 21.58 -1.54
N SER A 60 22.22 21.80 -2.82
CA SER A 60 22.00 23.12 -3.40
C SER A 60 20.49 23.43 -3.41
N PRO A 61 20.09 24.70 -3.36
CA PRO A 61 18.69 25.07 -3.51
C PRO A 61 18.05 24.53 -4.79
N GLU A 62 18.83 24.35 -5.86
CA GLU A 62 18.34 23.75 -7.11
C GLU A 62 18.09 22.25 -6.97
N GLN A 63 18.97 21.52 -6.30
CA GLN A 63 18.78 20.10 -6.04
C GLN A 63 17.55 19.84 -5.16
N LEU A 64 17.29 20.70 -4.17
CA LEU A 64 16.06 20.63 -3.37
C LEU A 64 14.82 20.83 -4.24
N ARG A 65 14.78 21.91 -5.05
CA ARG A 65 13.65 22.17 -5.96
C ARG A 65 13.41 21.04 -6.96
N ASN A 66 14.48 20.44 -7.48
CA ASN A 66 14.35 19.31 -8.41
C ASN A 66 13.77 18.08 -7.72
N ALA A 67 14.23 17.76 -6.50
CA ALA A 67 13.70 16.64 -5.73
C ALA A 67 12.23 16.87 -5.31
N GLU A 68 11.88 18.10 -4.92
CA GLU A 68 10.50 18.51 -4.66
C GLU A 68 9.63 18.35 -5.90
N GLY A 69 10.08 18.85 -7.06
CA GLY A 69 9.36 18.73 -8.33
C GLY A 69 9.20 17.29 -8.80
N ASP A 70 10.19 16.41 -8.58
CA ASP A 70 10.05 14.98 -8.88
C ASP A 70 9.02 14.31 -7.96
N LEU A 71 9.00 14.65 -6.67
CA LEU A 71 8.01 14.11 -5.73
C LEU A 71 6.59 14.60 -6.09
N GLU A 72 6.43 15.89 -6.41
CA GLU A 72 5.17 16.44 -6.88
C GLU A 72 4.69 15.74 -8.15
N ALA A 73 5.58 15.56 -9.14
CA ALA A 73 5.27 14.84 -10.37
C ALA A 73 4.88 13.37 -10.09
N LEU A 74 5.55 12.68 -9.18
CA LEU A 74 5.20 11.32 -8.78
C LEU A 74 3.77 11.27 -8.20
N VAL A 75 3.49 12.13 -7.22
CA VAL A 75 2.18 12.19 -6.55
C VAL A 75 1.07 12.55 -7.52
N ASP A 76 1.28 13.55 -8.39
CA ASP A 76 0.28 13.99 -9.36
C ASP A 76 -0.05 12.91 -10.38
N ASN A 77 0.95 12.19 -10.89
CA ASN A 77 0.71 11.10 -11.84
C ASN A 77 0.01 9.91 -11.17
N LEU A 78 0.40 9.55 -9.94
CA LEU A 78 -0.31 8.53 -9.16
C LEU A 78 -1.75 8.93 -8.88
N LYS A 79 -2.00 10.19 -8.56
CA LYS A 79 -3.36 10.73 -8.35
C LYS A 79 -4.20 10.62 -9.62
N ARG A 80 -3.68 11.06 -10.77
CA ARG A 80 -4.40 10.96 -12.06
C ARG A 80 -4.70 9.52 -12.46
N ALA A 81 -3.74 8.61 -12.27
CA ALA A 81 -3.95 7.18 -12.49
C ALA A 81 -4.98 6.59 -11.52
N SER A 82 -4.90 6.94 -10.23
CA SER A 82 -5.86 6.53 -9.19
C SER A 82 -7.27 7.03 -9.49
N ASP A 83 -7.44 8.32 -9.83
CA ASP A 83 -8.72 8.92 -10.21
C ASP A 83 -9.31 8.23 -11.45
N GLY A 84 -8.45 7.79 -12.36
CA GLY A 84 -8.80 6.96 -13.53
C GLY A 84 -9.09 5.47 -13.23
N GLY A 85 -8.95 5.02 -11.98
CA GLY A 85 -9.29 3.66 -11.55
C GLY A 85 -8.12 2.69 -11.46
N HIS A 86 -6.88 3.12 -11.65
CA HIS A 86 -5.71 2.25 -11.59
C HIS A 86 -5.41 1.78 -10.15
N THR A 87 -5.49 0.48 -9.89
CA THR A 87 -5.38 -0.10 -8.54
C THR A 87 -4.01 0.10 -7.90
N LEU A 88 -2.94 -0.24 -8.61
CA LEU A 88 -1.58 -0.07 -8.06
C LEU A 88 -1.26 1.40 -7.81
N ALA A 89 -1.62 2.31 -8.71
CA ALA A 89 -1.45 3.75 -8.48
C ALA A 89 -2.19 4.23 -7.22
N THR A 90 -3.42 3.73 -7.01
CA THR A 90 -4.21 3.99 -5.78
C THR A 90 -3.44 3.53 -4.54
N TYR A 91 -2.87 2.32 -4.57
CA TYR A 91 -2.09 1.76 -3.47
C TYR A 91 -0.78 2.51 -3.18
N PHE A 92 -0.02 2.85 -4.22
CA PHE A 92 1.22 3.60 -4.07
C PHE A 92 0.95 5.03 -3.57
N LEU A 93 -0.14 5.66 -4.02
CA LEU A 93 -0.56 6.95 -3.50
C LEU A 93 -0.91 6.86 -2.01
N ALA A 94 -1.64 5.82 -1.59
CA ALA A 94 -1.94 5.58 -0.18
C ALA A 94 -0.66 5.44 0.65
N ASN A 95 0.33 4.66 0.19
CA ASN A 95 1.62 4.51 0.87
C ASN A 95 2.42 5.82 0.95
N LEU A 96 2.45 6.64 -0.11
CA LEU A 96 3.13 7.94 -0.06
C LEU A 96 2.44 8.88 0.94
N GLN A 97 1.11 8.80 1.01
CA GLN A 97 0.27 9.47 1.98
C GLN A 97 0.07 8.62 3.23
N ASP A 98 1.01 7.75 3.62
CA ASP A 98 1.00 7.03 4.89
C ASP A 98 2.16 7.54 5.77
N ASN A 99 1.82 8.39 6.75
CA ASN A 99 2.72 9.18 7.58
C ASN A 99 2.18 9.24 9.03
N PRO A 100 3.00 8.94 10.04
CA PRO A 100 2.60 8.92 11.44
C PRO A 100 2.12 10.27 12.00
N MET A 101 2.38 11.41 11.35
CA MET A 101 2.02 12.76 11.82
C MET A 101 0.68 13.29 11.30
N PHE A 102 -0.22 12.43 10.81
CA PHE A 102 -1.41 12.89 10.12
C PHE A 102 -2.43 13.67 10.96
N SER A 103 -3.03 14.65 10.29
CA SER A 103 -4.35 15.16 10.66
C SER A 103 -5.42 14.09 10.44
N GLU A 104 -6.54 14.17 11.17
CA GLU A 104 -7.67 13.24 10.96
C GLU A 104 -8.17 13.24 9.50
N ARG A 105 -8.12 14.41 8.83
CA ARG A 105 -8.52 14.57 7.43
C ARG A 105 -7.62 13.75 6.49
N SER A 106 -6.31 13.95 6.58
CA SER A 106 -5.36 13.23 5.72
C SER A 106 -5.42 11.72 5.99
N ARG A 107 -5.59 11.29 7.24
CA ARG A 107 -5.80 9.87 7.55
C ARG A 107 -7.04 9.31 6.84
N LYS A 108 -8.18 10.02 6.88
CA LYS A 108 -9.41 9.58 6.20
C LYS A 108 -9.23 9.47 4.68
N GLU A 109 -8.51 10.41 4.08
CA GLU A 109 -8.18 10.38 2.64
C GLU A 109 -7.35 9.13 2.30
N THR A 110 -6.28 8.85 3.07
CA THR A 110 -5.44 7.65 2.89
C THR A 110 -6.24 6.37 3.09
N CYS A 111 -7.11 6.30 4.10
CA CYS A 111 -7.98 5.16 4.33
C CYS A 111 -8.95 4.92 3.18
N GLY A 112 -9.47 5.97 2.57
CA GLY A 112 -10.28 5.87 1.36
C GLY A 112 -9.50 5.27 0.18
N LEU A 113 -8.22 5.60 0.02
CA LEU A 113 -7.37 5.02 -1.01
C LEU A 113 -7.08 3.54 -0.76
N TYR A 114 -6.70 3.15 0.47
CA TYR A 114 -6.52 1.74 0.81
C TYR A 114 -7.80 0.93 0.59
N GLN A 115 -8.95 1.45 1.05
CA GLN A 115 -10.23 0.79 0.84
C GLN A 115 -10.54 0.64 -0.65
N LYS A 116 -10.33 1.68 -1.47
CA LYS A 116 -10.55 1.62 -2.92
C LYS A 116 -9.69 0.55 -3.58
N ALA A 117 -8.39 0.47 -3.25
CA ALA A 117 -7.51 -0.56 -3.81
C ALA A 117 -7.86 -1.98 -3.32
N MET A 118 -8.29 -2.11 -2.06
CA MET A 118 -8.81 -3.35 -1.48
C MET A 118 -10.08 -3.82 -2.20
N ASP A 119 -11.04 -2.92 -2.44
CA ASP A 119 -12.29 -3.20 -3.18
C ASP A 119 -12.01 -3.63 -4.64
N GLN A 120 -10.87 -3.23 -5.19
CA GLN A 120 -10.36 -3.65 -6.51
C GLN A 120 -9.53 -4.94 -6.47
N GLY A 121 -9.48 -5.64 -5.34
CA GLY A 121 -8.88 -6.96 -5.22
C GLY A 121 -7.42 -6.99 -4.76
N LEU A 122 -6.83 -5.86 -4.34
CA LEU A 122 -5.43 -5.84 -3.91
C LEU A 122 -5.27 -6.20 -2.43
N LEU A 123 -4.73 -7.40 -2.16
CA LEU A 123 -4.46 -7.88 -0.78
C LEU A 123 -3.53 -6.94 0.00
N ALA A 124 -2.47 -6.42 -0.63
CA ALA A 124 -1.54 -5.48 0.00
C ALA A 124 -2.24 -4.22 0.56
N ALA A 125 -3.33 -3.78 -0.07
CA ALA A 125 -4.11 -2.65 0.41
C ALA A 125 -4.94 -3.00 1.65
N ALA A 126 -5.42 -4.24 1.78
CA ALA A 126 -6.12 -4.70 2.96
C ALA A 126 -5.20 -4.75 4.19
N VAL A 127 -3.94 -5.16 4.00
CA VAL A 127 -2.92 -5.13 5.07
C VAL A 127 -2.58 -3.68 5.44
N GLY A 128 -2.39 -2.78 4.47
CA GLY A 128 -2.19 -1.35 4.74
C GLY A 128 -3.37 -0.71 5.49
N TYR A 129 -4.60 -1.06 5.10
CA TYR A 129 -5.82 -0.59 5.77
C TYR A 129 -5.85 -0.99 7.26
N TYR A 130 -5.44 -2.20 7.61
CA TYR A 130 -5.39 -2.63 9.01
C TYR A 130 -4.52 -1.72 9.87
N HIS A 131 -3.28 -1.48 9.43
CA HIS A 131 -2.33 -0.70 10.22
C HIS A 131 -2.76 0.75 10.45
N LEU A 132 -3.39 1.38 9.45
CA LEU A 132 -3.74 2.80 9.53
C LEU A 132 -5.20 3.07 9.94
N CYS A 133 -6.13 2.24 9.50
CA CYS A 133 -7.56 2.58 9.42
C CYS A 133 -8.43 1.76 10.36
N ASP A 134 -8.19 0.45 10.44
CA ASP A 134 -8.93 -0.43 11.34
C ASP A 134 -8.45 -0.31 12.79
N LYS A 135 -8.88 0.77 13.43
CA LYS A 135 -8.51 1.09 14.82
C LYS A 135 -9.44 0.46 15.86
N ALA A 136 -10.27 -0.51 15.47
CA ALA A 136 -11.25 -1.14 16.38
C ALA A 136 -10.55 -1.96 17.48
N TYR A 137 -9.52 -2.72 17.11
CA TYR A 137 -8.69 -3.47 18.05
C TYR A 137 -8.05 -2.57 19.12
N GLU A 138 -7.49 -1.42 18.74
CA GLU A 138 -6.90 -0.45 19.68
C GLU A 138 -7.93 0.13 20.66
N ARG A 139 -9.22 0.11 20.32
CA ARG A 139 -10.33 0.55 21.18
C ARG A 139 -10.99 -0.60 21.95
N PHE A 140 -10.50 -1.83 21.80
CA PHE A 140 -11.13 -3.06 22.31
C PHE A 140 -12.58 -3.24 21.83
N ASP A 141 -12.92 -2.70 20.66
CA ASP A 141 -14.25 -2.76 20.04
C ASP A 141 -14.28 -3.85 18.95
N LEU A 142 -14.02 -5.10 19.34
CA LEU A 142 -13.82 -6.22 18.40
C LEU A 142 -15.11 -6.64 17.65
N HIS A 143 -16.26 -6.17 18.11
CA HIS A 143 -17.55 -6.36 17.45
C HIS A 143 -18.00 -5.14 16.63
N ASN A 144 -17.10 -4.18 16.40
CA ASN A 144 -17.37 -3.03 15.54
C ASN A 144 -17.79 -3.49 14.12
N ALA A 145 -18.88 -2.93 13.60
CA ALA A 145 -19.42 -3.34 12.31
C ALA A 145 -18.43 -3.14 11.14
N ASP A 146 -17.64 -2.05 11.17
CA ASP A 146 -16.67 -1.76 10.11
C ASP A 146 -15.47 -2.73 10.20
N HIS A 147 -15.04 -3.07 11.40
CA HIS A 147 -14.00 -4.08 11.65
C HIS A 147 -14.44 -5.46 11.14
N LEU A 148 -15.64 -5.91 11.52
CA LEU A 148 -16.17 -7.20 11.06
C LEU A 148 -16.31 -7.25 9.53
N LYS A 149 -16.72 -6.13 8.91
CA LYS A 149 -16.76 -6.00 7.45
C LYS A 149 -15.37 -6.07 6.83
N TYR A 150 -14.37 -5.44 7.46
CA TYR A 150 -12.98 -5.51 7.03
C TYR A 150 -12.46 -6.97 7.08
N LEU A 151 -12.65 -7.68 8.20
CA LEU A 151 -12.25 -9.07 8.32
C LEU A 151 -12.90 -9.95 7.25
N GLN A 152 -14.19 -9.74 6.98
CA GLN A 152 -14.89 -10.45 5.91
C GLN A 152 -14.26 -10.17 4.54
N SER A 153 -13.92 -8.92 4.23
CA SER A 153 -13.24 -8.56 2.98
C SER A 153 -11.85 -9.20 2.88
N LEU A 154 -11.10 -9.23 3.98
CA LEU A 154 -9.78 -9.84 4.06
C LEU A 154 -9.83 -11.35 3.77
N GLU A 155 -10.76 -12.07 4.40
CA GLU A 155 -11.01 -13.49 4.12
C GLU A 155 -11.38 -13.75 2.66
N GLN A 156 -12.17 -12.86 2.05
CA GLN A 156 -12.55 -13.01 0.64
C GLN A 156 -11.38 -12.78 -0.32
N LEU A 157 -10.47 -11.86 0.01
CA LEU A 157 -9.25 -11.64 -0.76
C LEU A 157 -8.31 -12.84 -0.70
N LEU A 158 -8.19 -13.50 0.47
CA LEU A 158 -7.38 -14.70 0.63
C LEU A 158 -7.89 -15.89 -0.20
N LYS A 159 -9.22 -16.02 -0.33
CA LYS A 159 -9.88 -17.13 -1.05
C LYS A 159 -9.85 -16.99 -2.58
N LYS A 160 -9.75 -15.77 -3.10
CA LYS A 160 -9.83 -15.51 -4.55
C LYS A 160 -8.43 -15.57 -5.19
N PRO A 161 -8.34 -15.97 -6.47
CA PRO A 161 -7.11 -15.76 -7.24
C PRO A 161 -6.70 -14.28 -7.21
N ASN A 162 -5.43 -14.01 -6.94
CA ASN A 162 -4.92 -12.66 -6.88
C ASN A 162 -4.80 -12.09 -8.30
N VAL A 163 -5.75 -11.22 -8.67
CA VAL A 163 -5.78 -10.57 -9.99
C VAL A 163 -4.60 -9.61 -10.22
N HIS A 164 -3.88 -9.25 -9.16
CA HIS A 164 -2.69 -8.40 -9.19
C HIS A 164 -1.41 -9.17 -8.82
N GLY A 165 -1.39 -10.51 -8.95
CA GLY A 165 -0.24 -11.35 -8.58
C GLY A 165 1.08 -10.92 -9.24
N ASP A 166 1.03 -10.54 -10.52
CA ASP A 166 2.21 -10.09 -11.29
C ASP A 166 2.78 -8.73 -10.82
N ALA A 167 2.05 -8.01 -9.95
CA ALA A 167 2.50 -6.73 -9.40
C ALA A 167 3.42 -6.89 -8.19
N TYR A 168 3.46 -8.08 -7.57
CA TYR A 168 4.28 -8.33 -6.40
C TYR A 168 5.76 -8.55 -6.78
N PRO A 169 6.70 -8.18 -5.91
CA PRO A 169 6.51 -7.70 -4.54
C PRO A 169 6.10 -6.23 -4.46
N LEU A 170 5.39 -5.87 -3.39
CA LEU A 170 4.88 -4.51 -3.14
C LEU A 170 5.43 -3.96 -1.81
N PRO A 171 5.62 -2.63 -1.70
CA PRO A 171 6.09 -2.02 -0.46
C PRO A 171 4.97 -1.92 0.58
N ALA A 172 5.25 -2.36 1.80
CA ALA A 172 4.45 -2.12 2.98
C ALA A 172 5.07 -0.99 3.82
N LYS A 173 4.27 -0.39 4.71
CA LYS A 173 4.75 0.56 5.72
C LYS A 173 5.05 -0.09 7.06
N HIS A 174 4.28 -1.12 7.35
CA HIS A 174 4.32 -1.89 8.57
C HIS A 174 4.16 -3.35 8.21
N SER A 175 4.68 -4.20 9.08
CA SER A 175 4.62 -5.65 8.95
C SER A 175 4.59 -6.22 10.36
N LEU A 176 3.61 -7.06 10.67
CA LEU A 176 3.57 -7.79 11.93
C LEU A 176 4.51 -9.00 11.89
N CYS A 177 4.74 -9.55 10.70
CA CYS A 177 5.35 -10.86 10.50
C CYS A 177 6.83 -10.82 10.07
N PHE A 178 7.26 -9.78 9.37
CA PHE A 178 8.53 -9.75 8.63
C PHE A 178 9.44 -8.58 8.98
N PHE A 179 9.01 -7.70 9.90
CA PHE A 179 9.83 -6.60 10.35
C PHE A 179 9.73 -6.39 11.86
N ASP A 180 10.83 -6.64 12.56
CA ASP A 180 10.95 -6.33 14.00
C ASP A 180 11.31 -4.85 14.18
N GLU A 181 10.33 -4.02 14.55
CA GLU A 181 10.56 -2.60 14.83
C GLU A 181 11.44 -2.36 16.08
N GLY A 182 11.57 -3.36 16.96
CA GLY A 182 12.42 -3.32 18.15
C GLY A 182 13.86 -3.77 17.90
N ALA A 183 14.15 -4.35 16.74
CA ALA A 183 15.51 -4.78 16.41
C ALA A 183 16.46 -3.58 16.30
N PRO A 184 17.70 -3.67 16.84
CA PRO A 184 18.69 -2.64 16.67
C PRO A 184 18.93 -2.37 15.18
N LEU A 185 18.90 -1.09 14.78
CA LEU A 185 19.32 -0.72 13.44
C LEU A 185 20.79 -1.13 13.26
N PRO A 186 21.15 -1.77 12.13
CA PRO A 186 22.54 -2.05 11.82
C PRO A 186 23.38 -0.76 11.90
N GLN A 187 24.66 -0.87 12.32
CA GLN A 187 25.60 0.25 12.26
C GLN A 187 25.93 0.57 10.79
N GLN A 188 25.05 1.31 10.14
CA GLN A 188 25.15 1.82 8.77
C GLN A 188 25.01 3.34 8.80
N GLY A 189 25.35 4.01 7.68
CA GLY A 189 24.97 5.40 7.48
C GLY A 189 23.45 5.60 7.53
N ALA A 190 23.00 6.83 7.78
CA ALA A 190 21.58 7.11 7.99
C ALA A 190 20.74 6.80 6.74
N LEU A 191 21.24 7.13 5.55
CA LEU A 191 20.55 6.85 4.29
C LEU A 191 20.54 5.36 3.98
N ALA A 192 21.66 4.67 4.22
CA ALA A 192 21.75 3.22 4.08
C ALA A 192 20.76 2.50 5.02
N ALA A 193 20.66 2.92 6.28
CA ALA A 193 19.71 2.36 7.24
C ALA A 193 18.24 2.57 6.82
N MET A 194 17.91 3.78 6.33
CA MET A 194 16.58 4.07 5.78
C MET A 194 16.25 3.16 4.58
N ARG A 195 17.21 2.97 3.67
CA ARG A 195 17.05 2.09 2.51
C ARG A 195 16.88 0.63 2.92
N ALA A 196 17.67 0.15 3.87
CA ALA A 196 17.57 -1.22 4.37
C ALA A 196 16.18 -1.49 4.95
N ARG A 197 15.62 -0.56 5.74
CA ARG A 197 14.24 -0.66 6.25
C ARG A 197 13.21 -0.67 5.13
N ALA A 198 13.34 0.23 4.15
CA ALA A 198 12.41 0.27 3.02
C ALA A 198 12.44 -1.02 2.19
N VAL A 199 13.62 -1.61 1.96
CA VAL A 199 13.79 -2.88 1.24
C VAL A 199 13.24 -4.06 2.03
N ALA A 200 13.44 -4.09 3.36
CA ALA A 200 12.91 -5.15 4.22
C ALA A 200 11.36 -5.20 4.21
N LEU A 201 10.71 -4.08 3.90
CA LEU A 201 9.26 -3.98 3.80
C LEU A 201 8.74 -4.11 2.36
N VAL A 202 9.56 -4.57 1.40
CA VAL A 202 9.07 -4.98 0.08
C VAL A 202 8.68 -6.45 0.16
N LEU A 203 7.38 -6.70 0.31
CA LEU A 203 6.85 -8.02 0.61
C LEU A 203 6.31 -8.72 -0.64
N THR A 204 6.58 -10.02 -0.73
CA THR A 204 6.00 -10.91 -1.76
C THR A 204 4.52 -11.16 -1.50
N GLU A 205 3.80 -11.73 -2.48
CA GLU A 205 2.39 -12.11 -2.29
C GLU A 205 2.20 -13.04 -1.09
N ASP A 206 3.01 -14.09 -0.97
CA ASP A 206 2.94 -15.04 0.14
C ASP A 206 3.16 -14.37 1.50
N GLN A 207 4.04 -13.38 1.56
CA GLN A 207 4.24 -12.59 2.78
C GLN A 207 3.02 -11.72 3.11
N TYR A 208 2.37 -11.08 2.12
CA TYR A 208 1.11 -10.38 2.38
C TYR A 208 -0.04 -11.34 2.76
N ARG A 209 -0.04 -12.57 2.25
CA ARG A 209 -0.96 -13.63 2.69
C ARG A 209 -0.68 -14.02 4.15
N ALA A 210 0.58 -14.10 4.55
CA ALA A 210 0.95 -14.35 5.94
C ALA A 210 0.47 -13.23 6.86
N GLU A 211 0.70 -11.96 6.51
CA GLU A 211 0.20 -10.79 7.25
C GLU A 211 -1.32 -10.83 7.40
N ALA A 212 -2.05 -11.09 6.32
CA ALA A 212 -3.50 -11.15 6.33
C ALA A 212 -4.04 -12.27 7.24
N ASN A 213 -3.45 -13.47 7.16
CA ASN A 213 -3.81 -14.58 8.04
C ASN A 213 -3.47 -14.25 9.51
N TYR A 214 -2.33 -13.60 9.76
CA TYR A 214 -1.96 -13.19 11.11
C TYR A 214 -2.91 -12.13 11.68
N ILE A 215 -3.38 -11.18 10.88
CA ILE A 215 -4.40 -10.20 11.26
C ILE A 215 -5.71 -10.91 11.63
N LEU A 216 -6.19 -11.87 10.82
CA LEU A 216 -7.40 -12.65 11.12
C LEU A 216 -7.26 -13.43 12.42
N ALA A 217 -6.12 -14.09 12.60
CA ALA A 217 -5.79 -14.82 13.80
C ALA A 217 -5.84 -13.91 15.04
N LEU A 218 -5.19 -12.73 14.96
CA LEU A 218 -5.04 -11.82 16.08
C LEU A 218 -6.34 -11.11 16.49
N THR A 219 -7.17 -10.74 15.51
CA THR A 219 -8.23 -9.76 15.74
C THR A 219 -9.65 -10.30 15.63
N ARG A 220 -9.86 -11.46 15.00
CA ARG A 220 -11.17 -12.11 15.04
C ARG A 220 -11.44 -12.65 16.45
N VAL A 221 -12.64 -12.42 16.96
CA VAL A 221 -13.17 -13.10 18.15
C VAL A 221 -14.55 -13.70 17.86
N ASN A 222 -14.89 -14.75 18.58
CA ASN A 222 -16.23 -15.30 18.57
C ASN A 222 -17.20 -14.42 19.39
N ARG A 223 -18.47 -14.81 19.45
CA ARG A 223 -19.54 -14.10 20.18
C ARG A 223 -19.32 -13.89 21.69
N ASN A 224 -18.32 -14.56 22.26
CA ASN A 224 -17.97 -14.49 23.69
C ASN A 224 -16.66 -13.71 23.90
N ASP A 225 -16.20 -12.93 22.91
CA ASP A 225 -14.94 -12.21 22.93
C ASP A 225 -13.71 -13.11 23.13
N ARG A 226 -13.75 -14.33 22.58
CA ARG A 226 -12.65 -15.31 22.69
C ARG A 226 -12.13 -15.77 21.34
N TYR A 227 -10.84 -16.09 21.30
CA TYR A 227 -10.24 -16.86 20.23
C TYR A 227 -10.83 -18.28 20.19
N ASP A 228 -10.92 -18.85 19.00
CA ASP A 228 -11.36 -20.23 18.78
C ASP A 228 -10.43 -20.98 17.81
N SER A 229 -10.82 -22.18 17.40
CA SER A 229 -10.03 -23.04 16.51
C SER A 229 -9.72 -22.38 15.16
N GLN A 230 -10.58 -21.49 14.66
CA GLN A 230 -10.30 -20.79 13.41
C GLN A 230 -9.15 -19.81 13.60
N ASN A 231 -9.00 -19.18 14.77
CA ASN A 231 -7.88 -18.27 15.02
C ASN A 231 -6.55 -19.02 14.96
N ILE A 232 -6.55 -20.27 15.43
CA ILE A 232 -5.37 -21.14 15.35
C ILE A 232 -5.09 -21.57 13.91
N ALA A 233 -6.12 -21.89 13.13
CA ALA A 233 -5.95 -22.24 11.72
C ALA A 233 -5.34 -21.09 10.90
N ASP A 234 -5.82 -19.86 11.10
CA ASP A 234 -5.25 -18.70 10.41
C ASP A 234 -3.81 -18.43 10.88
N LEU A 235 -3.53 -18.60 12.18
CA LEU A 235 -2.17 -18.47 12.72
C LEU A 235 -1.22 -19.52 12.12
N ASP A 236 -1.65 -20.78 12.01
CA ASP A 236 -0.88 -21.86 11.41
C ASP A 236 -0.55 -21.55 9.94
N GLU A 237 -1.50 -21.00 9.19
CA GLU A 237 -1.29 -20.57 7.80
C GLU A 237 -0.28 -19.42 7.70
N ALA A 238 -0.37 -18.43 8.60
CA ALA A 238 0.60 -17.34 8.65
C ALA A 238 2.02 -17.84 8.95
N GLU A 239 2.17 -18.73 9.95
CA GLU A 239 3.46 -19.34 10.31
C GLU A 239 4.02 -20.20 9.17
N ALA A 240 3.17 -20.96 8.46
CA ALA A 240 3.57 -21.76 7.31
C ALA A 240 4.12 -20.91 6.14
N LEU A 241 3.63 -19.69 6.00
CA LEU A 241 4.12 -18.68 5.04
C LEU A 241 5.32 -17.87 5.58
N GLY A 242 5.86 -18.25 6.74
CA GLY A 242 7.09 -17.68 7.30
C GLY A 242 6.87 -16.47 8.22
N CYS A 243 5.65 -16.23 8.71
CA CYS A 243 5.40 -15.19 9.68
C CYS A 243 6.16 -15.45 10.99
N ASN A 244 6.88 -14.44 11.49
CA ASN A 244 7.57 -14.52 12.77
C ASN A 244 6.69 -13.96 13.89
N ASP A 245 6.63 -14.67 15.02
CA ASP A 245 5.93 -14.21 16.21
C ASP A 245 6.86 -13.37 17.11
N PHE A 246 7.10 -12.12 16.72
CA PHE A 246 7.94 -11.20 17.49
C PHE A 246 7.37 -10.85 18.88
N HIS A 247 6.07 -11.07 19.09
CA HIS A 247 5.36 -10.66 20.31
C HIS A 247 4.97 -11.84 21.23
N GLY A 248 5.29 -13.08 20.86
CA GLY A 248 4.91 -14.28 21.63
C GLY A 248 3.40 -14.56 21.65
N LEU A 249 2.65 -14.04 20.67
CA LEU A 249 1.20 -14.15 20.57
C LEU A 249 0.75 -15.57 20.24
N SER A 250 1.55 -16.35 19.51
CA SER A 250 1.20 -17.71 19.09
C SER A 250 0.96 -18.62 20.29
N ALA A 251 1.90 -18.64 21.25
CA ALA A 251 1.77 -19.43 22.46
C ALA A 251 0.58 -18.97 23.33
N MET A 252 0.36 -17.65 23.41
CA MET A 252 -0.76 -17.08 24.17
C MET A 252 -2.11 -17.52 23.60
N MET A 253 -2.31 -17.38 22.29
CA MET A 253 -3.56 -17.71 21.61
C MET A 253 -3.87 -19.21 21.70
N ARG A 254 -2.89 -20.07 21.42
CA ARG A 254 -3.05 -21.54 21.51
C ARG A 254 -3.45 -21.97 22.93
N ASN A 255 -2.88 -21.35 23.96
CA ASN A 255 -3.25 -21.61 25.35
C ASN A 255 -4.68 -21.12 25.67
N ALA A 256 -5.06 -19.93 25.19
CA ALA A 256 -6.39 -19.38 25.41
C ALA A 256 -7.50 -20.28 24.83
N VAL A 257 -7.31 -20.77 23.60
CA VAL A 257 -8.25 -21.69 22.94
C VAL A 257 -8.35 -23.01 23.70
N LYS A 258 -7.21 -23.61 24.06
CA LYS A 258 -7.16 -24.87 24.83
C LYS A 258 -7.86 -24.78 26.20
N ILE A 259 -7.83 -23.62 26.85
CA ILE A 259 -8.55 -23.40 28.12
C ILE A 259 -10.05 -23.28 27.86
N ALA A 260 -10.46 -22.57 26.80
CA ALA A 260 -11.86 -22.39 26.44
C ALA A 260 -12.55 -23.72 26.08
N GLU A 261 -11.85 -24.65 25.43
CA GLU A 261 -12.38 -25.99 25.08
C GLU A 261 -12.61 -26.90 26.29
N LYS A 262 -12.03 -26.57 27.46
CA LYS A 262 -12.17 -27.34 28.70
C LYS A 262 -13.28 -26.83 29.61
N GLN A 263 -13.91 -25.71 29.27
CA GLN A 263 -14.98 -25.05 30.03
C GLN A 263 -16.34 -25.36 29.40
#